data_AF-A0A6V7U3I1-F1
#
_entry.id   AF-A0A6V7U3I1-F1
#
_cell.length_a   1.000
_cell.length_b   1.000
_cell.length_c   1.000
_cell.angle_alpha   90.00
_cell.angle_beta   90.00
_cell.angle_gamma   90.00
#
_symmetry.space_group_name_H-M   'P 1'
#
loop_
_entity.id
_entity.type
_entity.pdbx_description
1 polymer ?
#
loop_
_entity_poly.entity_id
_entity_poly.type
_entity_poly.pdbx_seq_one_letter_code
_entity_poly.pdbx_strand_id
1 'polypeptide(L)'
;MVYGAANQMIKFFVFIANFLIFLFGGLLFGFSLWANLDKNFDNNFREFAQKLKLDNKIIDLLAQYQSCLWILVAVGALLLVVGFLGCCGAACESLVLLSLFSILILILSLIELYVLISLFTNRGELLENLHGAFVKSAETEDGRKNLKPIEDLLQCCGATIETKQTYIKENLCPGELKDKVKK
;
A
#
# COMPACT_ATOMS: atom_id res chain seq x y z
N MET A 1 -42.77 -9.72 3.63
CA MET A 1 -41.50 -10.49 3.67
C MET A 1 -41.36 -11.06 5.07
N VAL A 2 -41.24 -12.38 5.22
CA VAL A 2 -41.13 -13.03 6.54
C VAL A 2 -39.78 -12.66 7.15
N TYR A 3 -39.80 -11.88 8.23
CA TYR A 3 -38.61 -11.55 9.01
C TYR A 3 -38.20 -12.77 9.85
N GLY A 4 -37.38 -13.65 9.29
CA GLY A 4 -36.70 -14.68 10.07
C GLY A 4 -35.51 -14.09 10.84
N ALA A 5 -35.27 -14.55 12.07
CA ALA A 5 -34.17 -14.08 12.93
C ALA A 5 -32.79 -14.07 12.24
N ALA A 6 -32.57 -14.99 11.29
CA ALA A 6 -31.34 -15.06 10.49
C ALA A 6 -31.10 -13.80 9.63
N ASN A 7 -32.15 -13.21 9.03
CA ASN A 7 -32.02 -12.02 8.19
C ASN A 7 -31.58 -10.80 9.03
N GLN A 8 -32.09 -10.71 10.25
CA GLN A 8 -31.76 -9.61 11.16
C GLN A 8 -30.31 -9.70 11.68
N MET A 9 -29.79 -10.92 11.92
CA MET A 9 -28.37 -11.13 12.25
C MET A 9 -27.44 -10.75 11.09
N ILE A 10 -27.81 -11.12 9.86
CA ILE A 10 -27.02 -10.79 8.66
C ILE A 10 -26.94 -9.27 8.47
N LYS A 11 -28.07 -8.56 8.60
CA LYS A 11 -28.09 -7.08 8.51
C LYS A 11 -27.16 -6.43 9.54
N PHE A 12 -27.20 -6.89 10.78
CA PHE A 12 -26.36 -6.37 11.85
C PHE A 12 -24.87 -6.64 11.59
N PHE A 13 -24.53 -7.84 11.13
CA PHE A 13 -23.15 -8.19 10.77
C PHE A 13 -22.64 -7.34 9.60
N VAL A 14 -23.44 -7.18 8.54
CA VAL A 14 -23.09 -6.34 7.38
C VAL A 14 -22.91 -4.89 7.80
N PHE A 15 -23.78 -4.36 8.66
CA PHE A 15 -23.64 -3.00 9.19
C PHE A 15 -22.32 -2.84 9.97
N ILE A 16 -22.02 -3.74 10.92
CA ILE A 16 -20.80 -3.67 11.73
C ILE A 16 -19.55 -3.83 10.87
N ALA A 17 -19.52 -4.81 9.96
CA ALA A 17 -18.35 -5.05 9.12
C ALA A 17 -18.05 -3.83 8.24
N ASN A 18 -19.06 -3.23 7.60
CA ASN A 18 -18.89 -2.00 6.83
C ASN A 18 -18.51 -0.80 7.70
N PHE A 19 -18.98 -0.75 8.94
CA PHE A 19 -18.64 0.33 9.87
C PHE A 19 -17.18 0.24 10.32
N LEU A 20 -16.68 -0.97 10.58
CA LEU A 20 -15.27 -1.19 10.86
C LEU A 20 -14.40 -0.82 9.66
N ILE A 21 -14.82 -1.17 8.44
CA ILE A 21 -14.13 -0.77 7.20
C ILE A 21 -14.12 0.75 7.07
N PHE A 22 -15.24 1.42 7.34
CA PHE A 22 -15.33 2.87 7.32
C PHE A 22 -14.36 3.53 8.32
N LEU A 23 -14.35 3.06 9.57
CA LEU A 23 -13.44 3.57 10.60
C LEU A 23 -11.98 3.34 10.23
N PHE A 24 -11.64 2.14 9.76
CA PHE A 24 -10.29 1.80 9.33
C PHE A 24 -9.87 2.63 8.11
N GLY A 25 -10.75 2.80 7.13
CA GLY A 25 -10.54 3.68 5.98
C GLY A 25 -10.30 5.13 6.38
N GLY A 26 -11.06 5.65 7.36
CA GLY A 26 -10.86 6.98 7.91
C GLY A 26 -9.52 7.14 8.64
N LEU A 27 -9.11 6.15 9.43
CA LEU A 27 -7.79 6.13 10.06
C LEU A 27 -6.67 6.10 9.02
N LEU A 28 -6.76 5.24 8.01
CA LEU A 28 -5.77 5.16 6.93
C LEU A 28 -5.72 6.45 6.13
N PHE A 29 -6.86 7.01 5.74
CA PHE A 29 -6.93 8.26 4.98
C PHE A 29 -6.36 9.43 5.78
N GLY A 30 -6.76 9.57 7.05
CA GLY A 30 -6.26 10.61 7.94
C GLY A 30 -4.75 10.48 8.20
N PHE A 31 -4.28 9.27 8.48
CA PHE A 31 -2.85 8.99 8.63
C PHE A 31 -2.07 9.31 7.36
N SER A 32 -2.59 8.93 6.19
CA SER A 32 -1.93 9.16 4.90
C SER A 32 -1.86 10.64 4.53
N LEU A 33 -2.91 11.41 4.81
CA LEU A 33 -2.89 12.86 4.64
C LEU A 33 -1.90 13.51 5.60
N TRP A 34 -1.91 13.11 6.88
CA TRP A 34 -0.95 13.63 7.85
C TRP A 34 0.50 13.35 7.40
N ALA A 35 0.78 12.14 6.94
CA ALA A 35 2.09 11.76 6.41
C ALA A 35 2.52 12.56 5.17
N ASN A 36 1.56 12.93 4.31
CA ASN A 36 1.86 13.68 3.09
C ASN A 36 2.07 15.19 3.36
N LEU A 37 1.32 15.76 4.31
CA LEU A 37 1.35 17.21 4.58
C LEU A 37 2.40 17.63 5.62
N ASP A 38 2.83 16.74 6.52
CA ASP A 38 3.75 17.07 7.61
C ASP A 38 5.23 16.91 7.20
N LYS A 39 5.98 18.01 7.26
CA LYS A 39 7.42 18.04 6.93
C LYS A 39 8.30 17.37 7.99
N ASN A 40 7.78 17.15 9.20
CA ASN A 40 8.48 16.47 10.30
C ASN A 40 7.88 15.10 10.59
N PHE A 41 7.09 14.55 9.66
CA PHE A 41 6.44 13.26 9.80
C PHE A 41 7.43 12.15 10.20
N ASP A 42 8.62 12.10 9.59
CA ASP A 42 9.64 11.09 9.85
C ASP A 42 9.97 10.93 11.34
N ASN A 43 10.14 12.05 12.05
CA ASN A 43 10.52 12.03 13.48
C ASN A 43 9.33 11.60 14.36
N ASN A 44 8.14 12.14 14.09
CA ASN A 44 6.92 11.86 14.84
C ASN A 44 6.48 10.39 14.66
N PHE A 45 6.58 9.88 13.43
CA PHE A 45 6.23 8.50 13.11
C PHE A 45 7.19 7.51 13.76
N ARG A 46 8.51 7.79 13.76
CA ARG A 46 9.51 6.96 14.45
C ARG A 46 9.21 6.82 15.94
N GLU A 47 8.89 7.91 16.62
CA GLU A 47 8.54 7.87 18.05
C GLU A 47 7.26 7.07 18.31
N PHE A 48 6.23 7.26 17.47
CA PHE A 48 4.98 6.51 17.57
C PHE A 48 5.17 5.02 17.31
N ALA A 49 5.94 4.66 16.29
CA ALA A 49 6.18 3.27 15.93
C ALA A 49 7.05 2.54 16.96
N GLN A 50 7.99 3.25 17.62
CA GLN A 50 8.71 2.72 18.79
C GLN A 50 7.77 2.43 19.97
N LYS A 51 6.77 3.29 20.21
CA LYS A 51 5.72 3.03 21.24
C LYS A 51 4.91 1.77 20.94
N LEU A 52 4.74 1.42 19.66
CA LEU A 52 4.04 0.20 19.22
C LEU A 52 4.94 -1.06 19.15
N LYS A 53 6.24 -0.95 19.50
CA LYS A 53 7.23 -2.04 19.40
C LYS A 53 7.34 -2.65 17.99
N LEU A 54 7.13 -1.85 16.94
CA LEU A 54 7.39 -2.29 15.58
C LEU A 54 8.90 -2.45 15.35
N ASP A 55 9.29 -3.43 14.54
CA ASP A 55 10.68 -3.63 14.16
C ASP A 55 11.22 -2.38 13.46
N ASN A 56 12.35 -1.86 13.94
CA ASN A 56 12.97 -0.64 13.43
C ASN A 56 13.23 -0.70 11.91
N LYS A 57 13.43 -1.90 11.35
CA LYS A 57 13.61 -2.10 9.89
C LYS A 57 12.35 -1.80 9.09
N ILE A 58 11.17 -2.14 9.63
CA ILE A 58 9.87 -1.87 8.98
C ILE A 58 9.57 -0.36 9.02
N ILE A 59 9.96 0.30 10.11
CA ILE A 59 9.74 1.73 10.33
C ILE A 59 10.54 2.58 9.33
N ASP A 60 11.82 2.25 9.12
CA ASP A 60 12.66 2.91 8.12
C ASP A 60 12.12 2.74 6.69
N LEU A 61 11.58 1.56 6.38
CA LEU A 61 10.98 1.30 5.07
C LEU A 61 9.72 2.16 4.85
N LEU A 62 8.84 2.25 5.85
CA LEU A 62 7.58 3.00 5.73
C LEU A 62 7.82 4.52 5.59
N ALA A 63 8.82 5.06 6.29
CA ALA A 63 9.15 6.48 6.29
C ALA A 63 9.67 6.98 4.92
N GLN A 64 10.43 6.14 4.20
CA GLN A 64 11.13 6.58 3.00
C GLN A 64 10.31 6.46 1.69
N TYR A 65 9.07 5.95 1.77
CA TYR A 65 8.19 5.69 0.62
C TYR A 65 7.16 6.80 0.38
N GLN A 66 7.62 8.05 0.24
CA GLN A 66 6.78 9.23 -0.02
C GLN A 66 5.84 9.06 -1.24
N SER A 67 6.28 8.33 -2.27
CA SER A 67 5.48 8.05 -3.47
C SER A 67 4.32 7.06 -3.24
N CYS A 68 4.43 6.16 -2.27
CA CYS A 68 3.36 5.21 -1.94
C CYS A 68 2.27 5.85 -1.09
N LEU A 69 2.55 6.97 -0.42
CA LEU A 69 1.57 7.67 0.42
C LEU A 69 0.37 8.15 -0.39
N TRP A 70 0.58 8.64 -1.62
CA TRP A 70 -0.54 9.06 -2.48
C TRP A 70 -1.46 7.89 -2.89
N ILE A 71 -0.90 6.70 -3.08
CA ILE A 71 -1.68 5.48 -3.32
C ILE A 71 -2.46 5.12 -2.05
N LEU A 72 -1.82 5.25 -0.87
CA LEU A 72 -2.46 4.98 0.42
C LEU A 72 -3.62 5.97 0.70
N VAL A 73 -3.47 7.25 0.31
CA VAL A 73 -4.56 8.24 0.31
C VAL A 73 -5.72 7.77 -0.56
N ALA A 74 -5.45 7.33 -1.80
CA ALA A 74 -6.49 6.87 -2.72
C ALA A 74 -7.22 5.62 -2.19
N VAL A 75 -6.48 4.64 -1.67
CA VAL A 75 -7.04 3.42 -1.07
C VAL A 75 -7.85 3.76 0.18
N GLY A 76 -7.32 4.60 1.08
CA GLY A 76 -8.02 5.04 2.29
C GLY A 76 -9.33 5.77 1.97
N ALA A 77 -9.31 6.68 0.98
CA ALA A 77 -10.51 7.37 0.51
C ALA A 77 -11.54 6.40 -0.06
N LEU A 78 -11.10 5.42 -0.87
CA LEU A 78 -11.97 4.40 -1.44
C LEU A 78 -12.62 3.54 -0.35
N LEU A 79 -11.86 3.09 0.65
CA LEU A 79 -12.39 2.34 1.80
C LEU A 79 -13.39 3.16 2.62
N LEU A 80 -13.13 4.46 2.80
CA LEU A 80 -14.05 5.37 3.48
C LEU A 80 -15.37 5.50 2.72
N VAL A 81 -15.34 5.73 1.40
CA VAL A 81 -16.55 5.84 0.58
C VAL A 81 -17.33 4.53 0.55
N VAL A 82 -16.64 3.41 0.32
CA VAL A 82 -17.26 2.08 0.27
C VAL A 82 -17.88 1.70 1.62
N GLY A 83 -17.17 1.92 2.72
CA GLY A 83 -17.68 1.67 4.08
C GLY A 83 -18.88 2.56 4.42
N PHE A 84 -18.84 3.85 4.05
CA PHE A 84 -19.96 4.77 4.26
C PHE A 84 -21.21 4.33 3.50
N LEU A 85 -21.08 3.99 2.21
CA LEU A 85 -22.19 3.48 1.40
C LEU A 85 -22.75 2.17 1.95
N GLY A 86 -21.89 1.27 2.44
CA GLY A 86 -22.30 0.03 3.09
C GLY A 86 -23.09 0.26 4.39
N CYS A 87 -22.60 1.15 5.26
CA CYS A 87 -23.31 1.52 6.50
C CYS A 87 -24.63 2.22 6.26
N CYS A 88 -24.65 3.26 5.41
CA CYS A 88 -25.87 3.99 5.09
C CYS A 88 -26.88 3.11 4.33
N GLY A 89 -26.41 2.25 3.42
CA GLY A 89 -27.26 1.29 2.72
C GLY A 89 -27.93 0.30 3.68
N ALA A 90 -27.19 -0.21 4.68
CA ALA A 90 -27.72 -1.11 5.70
C ALA A 90 -28.65 -0.38 6.70
N ALA A 91 -28.31 0.84 7.12
CA ALA A 91 -29.08 1.61 8.11
C ALA A 91 -30.36 2.22 7.55
N CYS A 92 -30.32 2.74 6.31
CA CYS A 92 -31.48 3.37 5.67
C CYS A 92 -32.43 2.35 5.00
N GLU A 93 -32.13 1.05 5.06
CA GLU A 93 -32.82 -0.03 4.34
C GLU A 93 -33.05 0.28 2.84
N SER A 94 -32.17 1.10 2.26
CA SER A 94 -32.32 1.54 0.88
C SER A 94 -31.76 0.48 -0.06
N LEU A 95 -32.64 -0.23 -0.76
CA LEU A 95 -32.28 -1.18 -1.80
C LEU A 95 -31.35 -0.59 -2.87
N VAL A 96 -31.51 0.69 -3.22
CA VAL A 96 -30.67 1.37 -4.22
C VAL A 96 -29.22 1.50 -3.74
N LEU A 97 -28.99 2.12 -2.57
CA LEU A 97 -27.65 2.20 -1.96
C LEU A 97 -27.00 0.83 -1.77
N LEU A 98 -27.75 -0.17 -1.28
CA LEU A 98 -27.23 -1.52 -1.08
C LEU A 98 -26.84 -2.19 -2.41
N SER A 99 -27.63 -1.97 -3.46
CA SER A 99 -27.34 -2.48 -4.80
C SER A 99 -26.13 -1.79 -5.42
N LEU A 100 -26.00 -0.47 -5.27
CA LEU A 100 -24.83 0.29 -5.73
C LEU A 100 -23.55 -0.18 -5.02
N PHE A 101 -23.60 -0.35 -3.70
CA PHE A 101 -22.49 -0.93 -2.94
C PHE A 101 -22.11 -2.33 -3.47
N SER A 102 -23.10 -3.20 -3.67
CA SER A 102 -22.86 -4.55 -4.17
C SER A 102 -22.25 -4.55 -5.58
N ILE A 103 -22.70 -3.66 -6.47
CA ILE A 103 -22.17 -3.54 -7.83
C ILE A 103 -20.73 -3.02 -7.80
N LEU A 104 -20.44 -2.01 -6.97
CA LEU A 104 -19.09 -1.45 -6.82
C LEU A 104 -18.10 -2.52 -6.32
N ILE A 105 -18.47 -3.26 -5.27
CA ILE A 105 -17.63 -4.36 -4.76
C ILE A 105 -17.43 -5.44 -5.82
N LEU A 106 -18.47 -5.78 -6.57
CA LEU A 106 -18.37 -6.77 -7.64
C LEU A 106 -17.38 -6.31 -8.72
N ILE A 107 -17.46 -5.05 -9.17
CA ILE A 107 -16.52 -4.50 -10.16
C ILE A 107 -15.08 -4.51 -9.61
N LEU A 108 -14.87 -4.05 -8.36
CA LEU A 108 -13.55 -4.07 -7.74
C LEU A 108 -12.99 -5.50 -7.65
N SER A 109 -13.82 -6.47 -7.28
CA SER A 109 -13.39 -7.88 -7.20
C SER A 109 -12.98 -8.45 -8.55
N LEU A 110 -13.66 -8.08 -9.65
CA LEU A 110 -13.28 -8.50 -11.00
C LEU A 110 -11.95 -7.87 -11.44
N ILE A 111 -11.72 -6.60 -11.10
CA ILE A 111 -10.45 -5.92 -11.38
C ILE A 111 -9.31 -6.59 -10.61
N GLU A 112 -9.48 -6.85 -9.32
CA GLU A 112 -8.47 -7.51 -8.49
C GLU A 112 -8.15 -8.92 -9.00
N LEU A 113 -9.17 -9.70 -9.37
CA LEU A 113 -8.98 -11.03 -9.96
C LEU A 113 -8.23 -10.94 -11.29
N TYR A 114 -8.58 -9.98 -12.15
CA TYR A 114 -7.88 -9.77 -13.42
C TYR A 114 -6.40 -9.43 -13.19
N VAL A 115 -6.11 -8.49 -12.29
CA VAL A 115 -4.74 -8.11 -11.94
C VAL A 115 -3.98 -9.31 -11.38
N LEU A 116 -4.58 -10.10 -10.49
CA LEU A 116 -3.96 -11.27 -9.89
C LEU A 116 -3.63 -12.35 -10.93
N ILE A 117 -4.54 -12.63 -11.87
CA ILE A 117 -4.32 -13.59 -12.96
C ILE A 117 -3.25 -13.09 -13.93
N SER A 118 -3.29 -11.81 -14.29
CA SER A 118 -2.30 -11.17 -15.16
C SER A 118 -0.90 -11.22 -14.53
N LEU A 119 -0.81 -10.89 -13.24
CA LEU A 119 0.42 -10.98 -12.46
C LEU A 119 0.97 -12.41 -12.42
N PHE A 120 0.09 -13.41 -12.31
CA PHE A 120 0.50 -14.81 -12.26
C PHE A 120 0.96 -15.36 -13.60
N THR A 121 0.31 -14.96 -14.69
CA THR A 121 0.62 -15.43 -16.04
C THR A 121 1.87 -14.75 -16.61
N ASN A 122 2.00 -13.44 -16.42
CA ASN A 122 3.06 -12.63 -17.04
C ASN A 122 4.18 -12.29 -16.05
N ARG A 123 4.60 -13.25 -15.22
CA ARG A 123 5.67 -13.05 -14.24
C ARG A 123 6.98 -12.55 -14.88
N GLY A 124 7.31 -13.07 -16.07
CA GLY A 124 8.51 -12.68 -16.81
C GLY A 124 8.46 -11.24 -17.31
N GLU A 125 7.35 -10.85 -17.93
CA GLU A 125 7.14 -9.48 -18.42
C GLU A 125 7.04 -8.47 -17.27
N LEU A 126 6.43 -8.86 -16.14
CA LEU A 126 6.43 -8.05 -14.92
C LEU A 126 7.86 -7.82 -14.40
N LEU A 127 8.68 -8.87 -14.35
CA LEU A 127 10.08 -8.76 -13.94
C LEU A 127 10.86 -7.83 -14.87
N GLU A 128 10.64 -7.91 -16.19
CA GLU A 128 11.27 -7.03 -17.16
C GLU A 128 10.81 -5.58 -17.02
N ASN A 129 9.51 -5.34 -16.86
CA ASN A 129 8.93 -4.02 -16.63
C ASN A 129 9.41 -3.40 -15.31
N LEU A 130 9.49 -4.21 -14.25
CA LEU A 130 10.06 -3.78 -12.97
C LEU A 130 11.54 -3.47 -13.12
N HIS A 131 12.30 -4.31 -13.82
CA HIS A 131 13.72 -4.07 -14.10
C HIS A 131 13.90 -2.73 -14.83
N GLY A 132 13.14 -2.48 -15.90
CA GLY A 132 13.15 -1.21 -16.62
C GLY A 132 12.77 -0.01 -15.76
N ALA A 133 11.76 -0.15 -14.89
CA ALA A 133 11.36 0.91 -13.95
C ALA A 133 12.45 1.22 -12.93
N PHE A 134 13.15 0.21 -12.43
CA PHE A 134 14.28 0.36 -11.51
C PHE A 134 15.48 1.02 -12.19
N VAL A 135 15.84 0.62 -13.41
CA VAL A 135 16.89 1.28 -14.20
C VAL A 135 16.56 2.75 -14.42
N LYS A 136 15.34 3.06 -14.86
CA LYS A 136 14.89 4.44 -15.10
C LYS A 136 14.90 5.28 -13.83
N SER A 137 14.49 4.70 -12.69
CA SER A 137 14.55 5.39 -11.39
C SER A 137 15.99 5.67 -10.97
N ALA A 138 16.92 4.77 -11.30
CA ALA A 138 18.34 4.90 -11.00
C ALA A 138 19.10 5.93 -11.87
N GLU A 139 18.50 6.45 -12.95
CA GLU A 139 19.13 7.52 -13.77
C GLU A 139 19.20 8.85 -13.02
N THR A 140 18.27 9.09 -12.09
CA THR A 140 18.22 10.33 -11.30
C THR A 140 18.96 10.19 -9.97
N GLU A 141 19.61 11.25 -9.49
CA GLU A 141 20.27 11.24 -8.17
C GLU A 141 19.26 11.00 -7.03
N ASP A 142 18.10 11.64 -7.11
CA ASP A 142 17.03 11.48 -6.12
C ASP A 142 16.46 10.07 -6.11
N GLY A 143 16.25 9.47 -7.29
CA GLY A 143 15.81 8.08 -7.39
C GLY A 143 16.81 7.11 -6.76
N ARG A 144 18.11 7.31 -6.98
CA ARG A 144 19.16 6.48 -6.34
C ARG A 144 19.15 6.59 -4.82
N LYS A 145 18.95 7.78 -4.27
CA LYS A 145 18.81 7.99 -2.81
C LYS A 145 17.55 7.35 -2.24
N ASN A 146 16.45 7.34 -3.01
CA ASN A 146 15.20 6.70 -2.61
C ASN A 146 15.29 5.15 -2.60
N LEU A 147 16.20 4.56 -3.37
CA LEU A 147 16.38 3.10 -3.45
C LEU A 147 17.24 2.51 -2.33
N LYS A 148 18.12 3.30 -1.70
CA LYS A 148 18.99 2.89 -0.58
C LYS A 148 18.32 2.06 0.53
N PRO A 149 17.16 2.43 1.09
CA PRO A 149 16.50 1.64 2.14
C PRO A 149 16.11 0.23 1.68
N ILE A 150 15.77 0.06 0.40
CA ILE A 150 15.44 -1.25 -0.17
C ILE A 150 16.72 -2.10 -0.26
N GLU A 151 17.84 -1.48 -0.65
CA GLU A 151 19.16 -2.09 -0.70
C GLU A 151 19.61 -2.59 0.67
N ASP A 152 19.46 -1.75 1.70
CA ASP A 152 19.81 -2.09 3.09
C ASP A 152 18.91 -3.20 3.65
N LEU A 153 17.61 -3.20 3.32
CA LEU A 153 16.68 -4.24 3.78
C LEU A 153 16.95 -5.59 3.11
N LEU A 154 17.13 -5.60 1.78
CA LEU A 154 17.36 -6.80 0.98
C LEU A 154 18.83 -7.25 0.98
N GLN A 155 19.71 -6.45 1.58
CA GLN A 155 21.16 -6.68 1.61
C GLN A 155 21.71 -6.87 0.19
N CYS A 156 21.34 -5.95 -0.71
CA CYS A 156 21.78 -5.90 -2.09
C CYS A 156 22.39 -4.52 -2.42
N CYS A 157 22.94 -4.33 -3.63
CA CYS A 157 23.54 -3.08 -4.06
C CYS A 157 23.26 -2.81 -5.55
N GLY A 158 22.76 -1.61 -5.84
CA GLY A 158 22.26 -1.19 -7.15
C GLY A 158 20.78 -1.53 -7.33
N ALA A 159 20.08 -0.69 -8.09
CA ALA A 159 18.73 -0.98 -8.58
C ALA A 159 18.70 -2.25 -9.44
N THR A 160 19.80 -2.49 -10.16
CA THR A 160 20.06 -3.63 -11.04
C THR A 160 21.55 -3.96 -11.03
N ILE A 161 21.92 -5.12 -11.58
CA ILE A 161 23.34 -5.53 -11.69
C ILE A 161 24.15 -4.51 -12.51
N GLU A 162 23.54 -3.92 -13.54
CA GLU A 162 24.17 -2.95 -14.43
C GLU A 162 24.43 -1.60 -13.74
N THR A 163 23.48 -1.16 -12.90
CA THR A 163 23.57 0.13 -12.20
C THR A 163 24.48 0.07 -10.96
N LYS A 164 24.85 -1.14 -10.50
CA LYS A 164 25.74 -1.38 -9.35
C LYS A 164 27.02 -0.53 -9.37
N GLN A 165 27.68 -0.41 -10.51
CA GLN A 165 28.94 0.37 -10.62
C GLN A 165 28.73 1.86 -10.34
N THR A 166 27.61 2.42 -10.77
CA THR A 166 27.24 3.82 -10.52
C THR A 166 26.99 4.05 -9.03
N TYR A 167 26.29 3.14 -8.36
CA TYR A 167 26.03 3.21 -6.91
C TYR A 167 27.31 3.08 -6.08
N ILE A 168 28.28 2.26 -6.53
CA ILE A 168 29.59 2.15 -5.90
C ILE A 168 30.40 3.44 -6.06
N LYS A 169 30.40 4.04 -7.26
CA LYS A 169 31.12 5.30 -7.53
C LYS A 169 30.62 6.46 -6.68
N GLU A 170 29.32 6.50 -6.42
CA GLU A 170 28.68 7.55 -5.61
C GLU A 170 28.64 7.23 -4.11
N ASN A 171 29.36 6.18 -3.65
CA ASN A 171 29.39 5.73 -2.26
C ASN A 171 28.00 5.42 -1.65
N LEU A 172 27.01 5.07 -2.48
CA LEU A 172 25.70 4.65 -1.97
C LEU A 172 25.72 3.22 -1.38
N CYS A 173 26.67 2.37 -1.81
CA CYS A 173 26.87 1.02 -1.26
C CYS A 173 28.17 0.92 -0.43
N PRO A 174 28.10 0.93 0.91
CA PRO A 174 29.25 0.67 1.77
C PRO A 174 29.52 -0.83 1.98
N GLY A 175 30.81 -1.22 2.12
CA GLY A 175 31.23 -2.51 2.68
C GLY A 175 30.94 -3.78 1.85
N GLU A 176 30.68 -4.90 2.54
CA GLU A 176 30.58 -6.28 2.03
C GLU A 176 29.50 -6.53 0.96
N LEU A 177 28.64 -5.53 0.70
CA LEU A 177 27.61 -5.57 -0.34
C LEU A 177 28.18 -5.33 -1.75
N LYS A 178 29.40 -4.77 -1.85
CA LYS A 178 30.11 -4.61 -3.13
C LYS A 178 30.42 -5.94 -3.81
N ASP A 179 30.64 -7.00 -3.02
CA ASP A 179 31.09 -8.31 -3.53
C ASP A 179 29.98 -9.36 -3.63
N LYS A 180 28.78 -9.09 -3.09
CA LYS A 180 27.61 -9.96 -3.31
C LYS A 180 27.10 -9.80 -4.74
N VAL A 181 27.61 -10.64 -5.64
CA VAL A 181 26.95 -10.95 -6.90
C VAL A 181 25.96 -12.06 -6.58
N LYS A 182 24.66 -11.75 -6.53
CA LYS A 182 23.63 -12.78 -6.37
C LYS A 182 23.62 -13.56 -7.69
N LYS A 183 24.18 -14.77 -7.64
CA LYS A 183 24.25 -15.73 -8.74
C LYS A 183 22.86 -16.23 -9.10
#